data_AF-A0A966E241-F1
#
_entry.id   AF-A0A966E241-F1
#
_cell.length_a   1.000
_cell.length_b   1.000
_cell.length_c   1.000
_cell.angle_alpha   90.00
_cell.angle_beta   90.00
_cell.angle_gamma   90.00
#
_symmetry.space_group_name_H-M   'P 1'
#
loop_
_entity.id
_entity.type
_entity.pdbx_description
1 polymer ?
#
loop_
_entity_poly.entity_id
_entity_poly.type
_entity_poly.pdbx_seq_one_letter_code
_entity_poly.pdbx_strand_id
1 'polypeptide(L)' 'ITVLWATHLVDEVWPEDRVAVLHRGRIKGSGSVTEILDLTGAADVLQAFKQLTDPNGDPAHAQP' A
#
# COMPACT_ATOMS: atom_id res chain seq x y z
N ILE A 1 -10.69 14.93 -12.96
CA ILE A 1 -11.53 14.43 -11.85
C ILE A 1 -10.68 13.43 -11.09
N THR A 2 -10.49 13.61 -9.78
CA THR A 2 -9.74 12.65 -8.95
C THR A 2 -10.74 11.98 -8.03
N VAL A 3 -10.93 10.68 -8.20
CA VAL A 3 -11.86 9.87 -7.40
C VAL A 3 -11.05 9.15 -6.34
N LEU A 4 -11.45 9.27 -5.08
CA LEU A 4 -10.94 8.43 -4.00
C LEU A 4 -11.99 7.36 -3.72
N TRP A 5 -11.64 6.10 -3.93
CA TRP A 5 -12.51 4.96 -3.62
C TRP A 5 -11.73 3.97 -2.76
N ALA A 6 -12.36 3.49 -1.69
CA ALA A 6 -11.85 2.43 -0.83
C ALA A 6 -12.83 1.25 -0.93
N THR A 7 -12.54 0.29 -1.81
CA THR A 7 -13.29 -0.97 -1.90
C THR A 7 -12.51 -2.08 -1.19
N HIS A 8 -13.22 -3.13 -0.81
CA HIS A 8 -12.65 -4.36 -0.27
C HIS A 8 -12.06 -5.26 -1.37
N LEU A 9 -12.10 -4.80 -2.63
CA LEU A 9 -11.74 -5.55 -3.83
C LEU A 9 -10.40 -5.04 -4.35
N VAL A 10 -9.33 -5.63 -3.83
CA VAL A 10 -7.98 -5.51 -4.40
C VAL A 10 -7.96 -6.01 -5.86
N ASP A 11 -8.98 -6.76 -6.29
CA ASP A 11 -9.13 -7.29 -7.65
C ASP A 11 -9.56 -6.24 -8.69
N GLU A 12 -9.92 -5.01 -8.28
CA GLU A 12 -10.37 -3.94 -9.19
C GLU A 12 -9.26 -2.94 -9.58
N VAL A 13 -8.01 -3.15 -9.12
CA VAL A 13 -6.86 -2.28 -9.48
C VAL A 13 -5.96 -2.92 -10.52
N TRP A 14 -5.69 -2.19 -11.60
CA TRP A 14 -4.77 -2.60 -12.65
C TRP A 14 -3.33 -2.14 -12.35
N PRO A 15 -2.30 -2.76 -12.97
CA PRO A 15 -0.88 -2.42 -12.73
C PRO A 15 -0.54 -0.94 -12.92
N GLU A 16 -1.24 -0.27 -13.83
CA GLU A 16 -1.05 1.14 -14.20
C GLU A 16 -1.76 2.11 -13.23
N ASP A 17 -2.68 1.59 -12.40
CA ASP A 17 -3.49 2.43 -11.52
C ASP A 17 -2.65 3.01 -10.40
N ARG A 18 -2.88 4.29 -10.12
CA ARG A 18 -2.24 4.97 -9.00
C ARG A 18 -2.95 4.66 -7.69
N VAL A 19 -2.17 4.19 -6.73
CA VAL A 19 -2.61 3.84 -5.39
C VAL A 19 -1.80 4.57 -4.34
N ALA A 20 -2.41 4.81 -3.18
CA ALA A 20 -1.74 5.28 -1.98
C ALA A 20 -2.13 4.38 -0.81
N VAL A 21 -1.13 3.80 -0.15
CA VAL A 21 -1.31 2.96 1.03
C VAL A 21 -1.26 3.84 2.27
N LEU A 22 -2.36 3.86 3.03
CA LEU A 22 -2.50 4.67 4.24
C LEU A 22 -2.59 3.77 5.48
N HIS A 23 -1.80 4.08 6.51
CA HIS A 23 -1.89 3.46 7.82
C HIS A 23 -1.77 4.51 8.93
N ARG A 24 -2.74 4.54 9.86
CA ARG A 24 -2.77 5.47 11.01
C ARG A 24 -2.57 6.95 10.63
N GLY A 25 -3.20 7.37 9.54
CA GLY A 25 -3.11 8.75 9.04
C GLY A 25 -1.79 9.11 8.36
N ARG A 26 -0.92 8.13 8.09
CA ARG A 26 0.35 8.32 7.36
C ARG A 26 0.37 7.49 6.08
N ILE A 27 0.86 8.10 5.00
CA ILE A 27 1.11 7.39 3.75
C ILE A 27 2.35 6.51 3.95
N LYS A 28 2.20 5.22 3.66
CA LYS A 28 3.26 4.21 3.75
C LYS A 28 3.87 3.89 2.38
N GLY A 29 3.12 4.11 1.31
CA GLY A 29 3.59 4.04 -0.07
C GLY A 29 2.61 4.74 -1.00
N SER A 30 3.11 5.30 -2.10
CA SER A 30 2.28 5.90 -3.15
C SER A 30 2.96 5.76 -4.51
N GLY A 31 2.21 5.38 -5.52
CA GLY A 31 2.74 5.13 -6.87
C GLY A 31 1.72 4.36 -7.70
N SER A 32 2.13 3.87 -8.87
CA SER A 32 1.38 2.83 -9.57
C SER A 32 1.39 1.53 -8.76
N VAL A 33 0.46 0.61 -9.05
CA VAL A 33 0.49 -0.73 -8.47
C VAL A 33 1.84 -1.41 -8.73
N THR A 34 2.37 -1.33 -9.96
CA THR A 34 3.68 -1.88 -10.29
C THR A 34 4.80 -1.30 -9.43
N GLU A 35 4.84 0.03 -9.27
CA GLU A 35 5.86 0.69 -8.43
C GLU A 35 5.79 0.24 -6.96
N ILE A 36 4.58 0.02 -6.44
CA ILE A 36 4.38 -0.48 -5.07
C ILE A 36 4.82 -1.94 -4.93
N LEU A 37 4.52 -2.78 -5.93
CA LEU A 37 4.95 -4.18 -5.93
C LEU A 37 6.46 -4.30 -6.02
N ASP A 38 7.11 -3.52 -6.89
CA ASP A 38 8.57 -3.48 -7.03
C ASP A 38 9.24 -3.00 -5.74
N LEU A 39 8.67 -1.98 -5.07
CA LEU A 39 9.20 -1.43 -3.81
C LEU A 39 9.09 -2.42 -2.65
N THR A 40 8.04 -3.23 -2.63
CA THR A 40 7.77 -4.20 -1.54
C THR A 40 8.31 -5.60 -1.84
N GLY A 41 8.60 -5.92 -3.10
CA GLY A 41 8.86 -7.28 -3.56
C GLY A 41 7.66 -8.21 -3.37
N ALA A 42 6.45 -7.67 -3.21
CA ALA A 42 5.24 -8.43 -2.95
C ALA A 42 4.67 -9.01 -4.26
N ALA A 43 4.00 -10.16 -4.14
CA ALA A 43 3.37 -10.82 -5.28
C ALA A 43 2.03 -10.16 -5.71
N ASP A 44 1.38 -9.46 -4.79
CA ASP A 44 0.11 -8.78 -5.01
C ASP A 44 -0.06 -7.57 -4.07
N VAL A 45 -1.05 -6.72 -4.37
CA VAL A 45 -1.30 -5.48 -3.63
C VAL A 45 -1.74 -5.77 -2.18
N LEU A 46 -2.38 -6.91 -1.90
CA LEU A 46 -2.77 -7.29 -0.56
C LEU A 46 -1.56 -7.63 0.32
N GLN A 47 -0.58 -8.35 -0.23
CA GLN A 47 0.71 -8.62 0.41
C GLN A 47 1.50 -7.34 0.59
N ALA A 48 1.56 -6.47 -0.43
CA ALA A 48 2.20 -5.16 -0.32
C ALA A 48 1.58 -4.31 0.78
N PHE A 49 0.24 -4.25 0.85
CA PHE A 49 -0.49 -3.57 1.92
C PHE A 49 -0.13 -4.13 3.29
N LYS A 50 -0.16 -5.46 3.47
CA LYS A 50 0.20 -6.10 4.74
C LYS A 50 1.62 -5.73 5.18
N GLN A 51 2.59 -5.78 4.28
CA GLN A 51 3.98 -5.41 4.60
C GLN A 51 4.12 -3.92 4.96
N LEU A 52 3.51 -3.03 4.18
CA LEU A 52 3.58 -1.58 4.40
C LEU A 52 2.81 -1.12 5.66
N THR A 53 1.86 -1.92 6.12
CA THR A 53 1.04 -1.64 7.31
C THR A 53 1.40 -2.52 8.50
N ASP A 54 2.40 -3.39 8.37
CA ASP A 54 2.88 -4.19 9.48
C ASP A 54 3.44 -3.24 10.55
N PRO A 55 2.90 -3.25 11.78
CA PRO A 55 3.42 -2.43 12.86
C PRO A 55 4.91 -2.70 13.14
N ASN A 56 5.47 -3.85 12.78
CA ASN A 56 6.90 -4.12 12.94
C ASN A 56 7.78 -3.51 11.82
N GLY A 57 7.18 -3.08 10.70
CA GLY A 57 7.88 -2.43 9.58
C GLY A 57 7.91 -0.90 9.65
N ASP A 58 7.18 -0.31 10.60
CA ASP A 58 7.20 1.12 10.84
C ASP A 58 8.37 1.48 11.77
N PRO A 59 9.37 2.29 11.35
CA PRO A 59 10.40 2.77 12.26
C PRO A 59 9.83 3.58 13.45
N ALA A 60 8.56 3.98 13.39
CA ALA A 60 7.84 4.60 14.49
C ALA A 60 7.31 3.63 15.57
N HIS A 61 7.37 2.31 15.34
CA HIS A 61 6.89 1.26 16.25
C HIS A 61 7.99 0.36 16.83
N ALA A 62 9.26 0.71 16.61
CA ALA A 62 10.36 0.26 17.46
C ALA A 62 10.15 0.86 18.88
N GLN A 63 9.31 0.22 19.67
CA GLN A 63 9.04 0.59 21.06
C GLN A 63 9.98 -0.24 21.96
N PRO A 64 10.59 0.37 23.00
CA PRO A 64 11.70 -0.19 23.78
C PRO A 64 11.36 -1.44 24.59
#